data_AF-A0A2T2W7M3-F1
#
_entry.id   AF-A0A2T2W7M3-F1
#
_cell.length_a   1.000
_cell.length_b   1.000
_cell.length_c   1.000
_cell.angle_alpha   90.00
_cell.angle_beta   90.00
_cell.angle_gamma   90.00
#
_symmetry.space_group_name_H-M   'P 1'
#
loop_
_entity.id
_entity.type
_entity.pdbx_description
1 polymer ?
#
loop_
_entity_poly.entity_id
_entity_poly.type
_entity_poly.pdbx_seq_one_letter_code
_entity_poly.pdbx_strand_id
1 'polypeptide(L)'
;MPSDPPVTVDVMQSVRPGKEREFEHLLKQIIGTASTFEGYLGASVFRPSEQNQSEYRVVFKFDRLEHLKRWENSSARQNYLNQAKELTLNEGTFSILTGLETWFTLSAKPGMKPPARYKIVLVTGLAIFAINQVLALIPAAWLVPLPALIRLLVLILITTTLMTYVVMPRLTKLLAWWLYPNH
;
A
#
# COMPACT_ATOMS: atom_id res chain seq x y z
N MET A 1 1.93 26.22 6.29
CA MET A 1 1.87 25.33 5.12
C MET A 1 1.38 23.97 5.61
N PRO A 2 0.46 23.29 4.93
CA PRO A 2 0.02 21.98 5.39
C PRO A 2 1.22 21.04 5.35
N SER A 3 1.49 20.39 6.47
CA SER A 3 2.60 19.44 6.62
C SER A 3 2.34 18.25 5.70
N ASP A 4 3.12 18.11 4.62
CA ASP A 4 3.03 16.92 3.77
C ASP A 4 3.28 15.66 4.63
N PRO A 5 2.40 14.64 4.55
CA PRO A 5 2.54 13.45 5.38
C PRO A 5 3.71 12.57 4.90
N PRO A 6 4.33 11.81 5.82
CA PRO A 6 5.33 10.81 5.48
C PRO A 6 4.84 9.80 4.45
N VAL A 7 5.73 9.40 3.55
CA VAL A 7 5.45 8.46 2.46
C VAL A 7 6.27 7.19 2.65
N THR A 8 5.63 6.05 2.45
CA THR A 8 6.29 4.74 2.48
C THR A 8 6.26 4.15 1.07
N VAL A 9 7.36 3.56 0.61
CA VAL A 9 7.44 2.87 -0.67
C VAL A 9 7.77 1.42 -0.42
N ASP A 10 6.93 0.52 -0.90
CA ASP A 10 7.12 -0.91 -0.86
C ASP A 10 7.59 -1.42 -2.23
N VAL A 11 8.70 -2.12 -2.25
CA VAL A 11 9.34 -2.64 -3.46
C VAL A 11 9.45 -4.15 -3.32
N MET A 12 8.86 -4.86 -4.27
CA MET A 12 8.93 -6.32 -4.32
C MET A 12 9.73 -6.74 -5.53
N GLN A 13 10.75 -7.56 -5.30
CA GLN A 13 11.75 -7.88 -6.30
C GLN A 13 12.08 -9.37 -6.29
N SER A 14 11.83 -10.04 -7.42
CA SER A 14 12.27 -11.42 -7.64
C SER A 14 13.71 -11.42 -8.17
N VAL A 15 14.61 -12.06 -7.43
CA VAL A 15 16.04 -12.19 -7.73
C VAL A 15 16.30 -13.49 -8.47
N ARG A 16 17.31 -13.51 -9.35
CA ARG A 16 17.71 -14.74 -10.05
C ARG A 16 18.36 -15.73 -9.08
N PRO A 17 18.10 -17.04 -9.21
CA PRO A 17 18.79 -18.05 -8.40
C PRO A 17 20.32 -17.92 -8.52
N GLY A 18 21.01 -17.89 -7.39
CA GLY A 18 22.47 -17.77 -7.31
C GLY A 18 23.00 -16.32 -7.38
N LYS A 19 22.14 -15.33 -7.58
CA LYS A 19 22.48 -13.89 -7.59
C LYS A 19 22.11 -13.15 -6.31
N GLU A 20 21.68 -13.87 -5.27
CA GLU A 20 21.19 -13.32 -4.01
C GLU A 20 22.26 -12.48 -3.30
N ARG A 21 23.50 -12.97 -3.24
CA ARG A 21 24.59 -12.24 -2.58
C ARG A 21 24.95 -10.94 -3.29
N GLU A 22 24.97 -10.97 -4.63
CA GLU A 22 25.20 -9.79 -5.46
C GLU A 22 24.07 -8.77 -5.27
N PHE A 23 22.83 -9.26 -5.26
CA PHE A 23 21.65 -8.42 -5.02
C PHE A 23 21.65 -7.82 -3.61
N GLU A 24 21.98 -8.58 -2.56
CA GLU A 24 22.08 -8.06 -1.21
C GLU A 24 23.20 -7.01 -1.06
N HIS A 25 24.31 -7.18 -1.77
CA HIS A 25 25.38 -6.19 -1.79
C HIS A 25 24.92 -4.90 -2.47
N LEU A 26 24.31 -5.01 -3.65
CA LEU A 26 23.71 -3.89 -4.37
C LEU A 26 22.65 -3.19 -3.51
N LEU A 27 21.80 -3.96 -2.83
CA LEU A 27 20.76 -3.43 -1.95
C LEU A 27 21.32 -2.62 -0.79
N LYS A 28 22.42 -3.07 -0.17
CA LYS A 28 23.13 -2.30 0.87
C LYS A 28 23.65 -0.98 0.31
N GLN A 29 24.18 -0.96 -0.91
CA GLN A 29 24.63 0.28 -1.55
C GLN A 29 23.46 1.22 -1.86
N ILE A 30 22.35 0.69 -2.38
CA ILE A 30 21.11 1.45 -2.62
C ILE A 30 20.63 2.11 -1.32
N ILE A 31 20.53 1.35 -0.23
CA ILE A 31 20.08 1.84 1.07
C ILE A 31 21.06 2.89 1.62
N GLY A 32 22.37 2.62 1.51
CA GLY A 32 23.41 3.56 1.92
C GLY A 32 23.30 4.89 1.18
N THR A 33 23.16 4.85 -0.14
CA THR A 33 23.01 6.07 -0.95
C THR A 33 21.68 6.76 -0.66
N ALA A 34 20.57 6.04 -0.57
CA ALA A 34 19.26 6.60 -0.22
C ALA A 34 19.27 7.30 1.15
N SER A 35 20.05 6.80 2.11
CA SER A 35 20.19 7.41 3.44
C SER A 35 20.85 8.79 3.45
N THR A 36 21.55 9.15 2.37
CA THR A 36 22.16 10.48 2.21
C THR A 36 21.19 11.52 1.66
N PHE A 37 20.02 11.10 1.17
CA PHE A 37 19.01 12.02 0.64
C PHE A 37 18.24 12.68 1.77
N GLU A 38 17.92 13.96 1.58
CA GLU A 38 17.07 14.72 2.49
C GLU A 38 15.73 13.99 2.69
N GLY A 39 15.22 13.99 3.93
CA GLY A 39 13.93 13.41 4.25
C GLY A 39 13.90 11.88 4.41
N TYR A 40 15.02 11.18 4.31
CA TYR A 40 15.09 9.73 4.54
C TYR A 40 14.77 9.37 6.00
N LEU A 41 13.80 8.48 6.21
CA LEU A 41 13.36 8.02 7.54
C LEU A 41 13.75 6.57 7.85
N GLY A 42 14.33 5.85 6.89
CA GLY A 42 14.77 4.46 7.07
C GLY A 42 14.34 3.52 5.94
N ALA A 43 14.93 2.32 5.97
CA ALA A 43 14.55 1.22 5.09
C ALA A 43 14.46 -0.09 5.89
N SER A 44 13.54 -0.98 5.49
CA SER A 44 13.40 -2.33 6.06
C SER A 44 13.46 -3.34 4.93
N VAL A 45 14.30 -4.37 5.11
CA VAL A 45 14.50 -5.44 4.14
C VAL A 45 13.97 -6.73 4.72
N PHE A 46 13.00 -7.34 4.04
CA PHE A 46 12.47 -8.66 4.36
C PHE A 46 13.02 -9.64 3.33
N ARG A 47 13.78 -10.61 3.83
CA ARG A 47 14.36 -11.68 3.03
C ARG A 47 13.34 -12.81 2.87
N PRO A 48 13.39 -13.57 1.77
CA PRO A 48 12.58 -14.76 1.63
C PRO A 48 12.92 -15.77 2.75
N SER A 49 11.90 -16.37 3.34
CA SER A 49 12.05 -17.34 4.45
C SER A 49 12.35 -18.76 3.97
N GLU A 50 12.07 -19.07 2.71
CA GLU A 50 12.27 -20.40 2.12
C GLU A 50 13.34 -20.35 1.02
N GLN A 51 14.20 -21.39 0.97
CA GLN A 51 15.28 -21.51 -0.02
C GLN A 51 14.81 -21.52 -1.48
N ASN A 52 13.52 -21.79 -1.72
CA ASN A 52 12.94 -21.87 -3.06
C ASN A 52 12.17 -20.59 -3.47
N GLN A 53 12.16 -19.57 -2.61
CA GLN A 53 11.56 -18.27 -2.90
C GLN A 53 12.68 -17.23 -3.06
N SER A 54 12.74 -16.56 -4.20
CA SER A 54 13.75 -15.52 -4.46
C SER A 54 13.15 -14.11 -4.40
N GLU A 55 12.03 -13.94 -3.70
CA GLU A 55 11.33 -12.66 -3.62
C GLU A 55 11.76 -11.86 -2.38
N TYR A 56 12.34 -10.68 -2.62
CA TYR A 56 12.74 -9.72 -1.61
C TYR A 56 11.69 -8.61 -1.52
N ARG A 57 11.39 -8.19 -0.28
CA ARG A 57 10.56 -7.01 -0.04
C ARG A 57 11.38 -5.93 0.66
N VAL A 58 11.40 -4.74 0.07
CA VAL A 58 12.17 -3.59 0.56
C VAL A 58 11.23 -2.43 0.76
N VAL A 59 11.16 -1.93 1.99
CA VAL A 59 10.29 -0.82 2.36
C VAL A 59 11.16 0.41 2.64
N PHE A 60 11.03 1.47 1.85
CA PHE A 60 11.67 2.78 2.08
C PHE A 60 10.67 3.75 2.72
N LYS A 61 11.14 4.63 3.61
CA LYS A 61 10.33 5.68 4.22
C LYS A 61 10.98 7.05 4.03
N PHE A 62 10.16 8.03 3.64
CA PHE A 62 10.54 9.44 3.54
C PHE A 62 9.53 10.31 4.28
N ASP A 63 9.97 11.47 4.75
CA ASP A 63 9.15 12.44 5.49
C ASP A 63 8.12 13.15 4.60
N ARG A 64 8.40 13.30 3.30
CA ARG A 64 7.50 13.91 2.29
C ARG A 64 7.65 13.26 0.92
N LEU A 65 6.60 13.42 0.10
CA LEU A 65 6.58 12.92 -1.28
C LEU A 65 7.64 13.59 -2.18
N GLU A 66 7.93 14.87 -1.95
CA GLU A 66 8.92 15.60 -2.75
C GLU A 66 10.32 15.01 -2.58
N HIS A 67 10.74 14.75 -1.35
CA HIS A 67 12.03 14.14 -1.02
C HIS A 67 12.16 12.74 -1.63
N LEU A 68 11.10 11.93 -1.54
CA LEU A 68 11.03 10.65 -2.26
C LEU A 68 11.24 10.85 -3.77
N LYS A 69 10.51 11.77 -4.41
CA LYS A 69 10.64 12.02 -5.86
C LYS A 69 12.05 12.45 -6.27
N ARG A 70 12.76 13.21 -5.43
CA ARG A 70 14.16 13.58 -5.70
C ARG A 70 15.07 12.36 -5.71
N TRP A 71 14.91 11.45 -4.74
CA TRP A 71 15.60 10.16 -4.76
C TRP A 71 15.22 9.34 -5.99
N GLU A 72 13.93 9.28 -6.30
CA GLU A 72 13.40 8.49 -7.41
C GLU A 72 13.93 8.90 -8.78
N ASN A 73 14.15 10.20 -8.98
CA ASN A 73 14.65 10.79 -10.21
C ASN A 73 16.18 10.94 -10.22
N SER A 74 16.89 10.50 -9.18
CA SER A 74 18.34 10.64 -9.09
C SER A 74 19.07 9.74 -10.10
N SER A 75 20.19 10.23 -10.63
CA SER A 75 21.09 9.44 -11.48
C SER A 75 21.64 8.22 -10.74
N ALA A 76 21.88 8.34 -9.43
CA ALA A 76 22.29 7.24 -8.57
C ALA A 76 21.27 6.09 -8.61
N ARG A 77 19.97 6.38 -8.42
CA ARG A 77 18.92 5.35 -8.51
C ARG A 77 18.85 4.73 -9.89
N GLN A 78 18.96 5.51 -10.96
CA GLN A 78 18.95 4.95 -12.32
C GLN A 78 20.12 3.98 -12.55
N ASN A 79 21.32 4.31 -12.07
CA ASN A 79 22.48 3.42 -12.15
C ASN A 79 22.27 2.11 -11.37
N TYR A 80 21.63 2.18 -10.21
CA TYR A 80 21.30 0.99 -9.44
C TYR A 80 20.20 0.14 -10.08
N LEU A 81 19.19 0.76 -10.68
CA LEU A 81 18.14 0.04 -11.41
C LEU A 81 18.72 -0.71 -12.61
N ASN A 82 19.68 -0.12 -13.32
CA ASN A 82 20.36 -0.79 -14.42
C ASN A 82 21.18 -2.01 -13.95
N GLN A 83 21.90 -1.90 -12.83
CA GLN A 83 22.59 -3.05 -12.23
C GLN A 83 21.61 -4.12 -11.72
N ALA A 84 20.49 -3.70 -11.13
CA ALA A 84 19.47 -4.62 -10.62
C ALA A 84 18.85 -5.46 -11.73
N LYS A 85 18.66 -4.92 -12.95
CA LYS A 85 18.09 -5.65 -14.10
C LYS A 85 18.84 -6.94 -14.43
N GLU A 86 20.15 -6.98 -14.22
CA GLU A 86 20.97 -8.17 -14.48
C GLU A 86 20.83 -9.24 -13.38
N LEU A 87 20.47 -8.81 -12.16
CA LEU A 87 20.34 -9.65 -10.98
C LEU A 87 18.91 -10.16 -10.76
N THR A 88 17.92 -9.56 -11.44
CA THR A 88 16.51 -9.80 -11.20
C THR A 88 15.82 -10.56 -12.35
N LEU A 89 14.75 -11.28 -12.02
CA LEU A 89 13.94 -12.01 -13.01
C LEU A 89 12.95 -11.08 -13.71
N ASN A 90 12.38 -10.12 -12.97
CA ASN A 90 11.34 -9.20 -13.44
C ASN A 90 11.70 -7.74 -13.07
N GLU A 91 11.03 -6.76 -13.66
CA GLU A 91 11.30 -5.32 -13.42
C GLU A 91 10.92 -4.80 -12.01
N GLY A 92 10.50 -5.67 -11.09
CA GLY A 92 10.12 -5.29 -9.73
C GLY A 92 8.76 -4.59 -9.67
N THR A 93 8.03 -4.81 -8.59
CA THR A 93 6.75 -4.13 -8.33
C THR A 93 6.97 -3.03 -7.31
N PHE A 94 6.72 -1.78 -7.71
CA PHE A 94 6.85 -0.60 -6.87
C PHE A 94 5.46 -0.10 -6.46
N SER A 95 5.22 0.03 -5.15
CA SER A 95 3.96 0.52 -4.59
C SER A 95 4.23 1.66 -3.62
N ILE A 96 3.75 2.87 -3.93
CA ILE A 96 3.85 4.01 -3.02
C ILE A 96 2.66 3.96 -2.08
N LEU A 97 2.89 3.58 -0.84
CA LEU A 97 1.88 3.57 0.22
C LEU A 97 1.71 5.00 0.76
N THR A 98 0.73 5.72 0.22
CA THR A 98 0.18 6.91 0.89
C THR A 98 -0.84 6.43 1.94
N GLY A 99 -0.96 7.07 3.12
CA GLY A 99 -1.68 6.50 4.28
C GLY A 99 -3.14 6.06 4.09
N LEU A 100 -3.79 6.41 2.97
CA LEU A 100 -5.10 5.88 2.55
C LEU A 100 -5.00 4.51 1.86
N GLU A 101 -3.90 4.20 1.20
CA GLU A 101 -3.63 2.96 0.48
C GLU A 101 -3.32 1.79 1.43
N THR A 102 -2.88 2.07 2.66
CA THR A 102 -2.58 1.06 3.69
C THR A 102 -3.75 0.10 3.94
N TRP A 103 -4.99 0.60 3.90
CA TRP A 103 -6.19 -0.23 4.10
C TRP A 103 -6.46 -1.18 2.91
N PHE A 104 -6.02 -0.83 1.70
CA PHE A 104 -6.16 -1.66 0.51
C PHE A 104 -4.97 -2.62 0.32
N THR A 105 -3.76 -2.22 0.71
CA THR A 105 -2.55 -3.03 0.52
C THR A 105 -2.33 -4.06 1.62
N LEU A 106 -2.89 -3.89 2.83
CA LEU A 106 -2.87 -4.92 3.88
C LEU A 106 -3.64 -6.19 3.49
N SER A 107 -4.57 -6.11 2.54
CA SER A 107 -5.32 -7.26 2.02
C SER A 107 -4.69 -7.89 0.77
N ALA A 108 -3.68 -7.26 0.17
CA ALA A 108 -2.98 -7.81 -0.98
C ALA A 108 -1.91 -8.80 -0.49
N LYS A 109 -1.87 -10.00 -1.09
CA LYS A 109 -0.76 -10.93 -0.85
C LYS A 109 0.58 -10.24 -1.18
N PRO A 110 1.67 -10.55 -0.44
CA PRO A 110 3.00 -10.14 -0.86
C PRO A 110 3.20 -10.60 -2.32
N GLY A 111 3.54 -9.66 -3.21
CA GLY A 111 3.91 -9.90 -4.61
C GLY A 111 2.92 -9.31 -5.62
N MET A 112 1.78 -8.80 -5.17
CA MET A 112 0.69 -8.41 -6.07
C MET A 112 0.69 -6.92 -6.39
N LYS A 113 0.64 -6.58 -7.69
CA LYS A 113 0.59 -5.18 -8.15
C LYS A 113 -0.60 -4.44 -7.51
N PRO A 114 -0.40 -3.23 -6.97
CA PRO A 114 -1.48 -2.46 -6.38
C PRO A 114 -2.52 -2.13 -7.47
N PRO A 115 -3.82 -2.22 -7.15
CA PRO A 115 -4.88 -1.97 -8.12
C PRO A 115 -4.89 -0.52 -8.59
N ALA A 116 -5.30 -0.28 -9.84
CA ALA A 116 -5.33 1.06 -10.43
C ALA A 116 -6.20 2.04 -9.61
N ARG A 117 -5.71 3.27 -9.40
CA ARG A 117 -6.32 4.27 -8.50
C ARG A 117 -7.79 4.57 -8.79
N TYR A 118 -8.21 4.62 -10.05
CA TYR A 118 -9.62 4.84 -10.40
C TYR A 118 -10.54 3.67 -9.96
N LYS A 119 -10.03 2.43 -9.93
CA LYS A 119 -10.76 1.27 -9.40
C LYS A 119 -10.97 1.41 -7.90
N ILE A 120 -9.96 1.89 -7.17
CA ILE A 120 -10.07 2.17 -5.73
C ILE A 120 -11.14 3.24 -5.47
N VAL A 121 -11.16 4.32 -6.24
CA VAL A 121 -12.16 5.40 -6.10
C VAL A 121 -13.58 4.91 -6.39
N LEU A 122 -13.79 4.14 -7.47
CA LEU A 122 -15.10 3.56 -7.78
C LEU A 122 -15.59 2.61 -6.69
N VAL A 123 -14.71 1.73 -6.22
CA VAL A 123 -15.04 0.72 -5.21
C VAL A 123 -15.34 1.36 -3.86
N THR A 124 -14.53 2.32 -3.42
CA THR A 124 -14.79 3.10 -2.19
C THR A 124 -16.06 3.92 -2.30
N GLY A 125 -16.30 4.58 -3.44
CA GLY A 125 -17.53 5.33 -3.69
C GLY A 125 -18.78 4.46 -3.62
N LEU A 126 -18.75 3.28 -4.25
CA LEU A 126 -19.86 2.32 -4.21
C LEU A 126 -20.10 1.80 -2.79
N ALA A 127 -19.03 1.53 -2.03
CA ALA A 127 -19.15 1.07 -0.66
C ALA A 127 -19.74 2.15 0.27
N ILE A 128 -19.26 3.39 0.18
CA ILE A 128 -19.80 4.52 0.93
C ILE A 128 -21.29 4.73 0.58
N PHE A 129 -21.63 4.67 -0.71
CA PHE A 129 -23.01 4.76 -1.16
C PHE A 129 -23.89 3.65 -0.57
N ALA A 130 -23.45 2.39 -0.63
CA ALA A 130 -24.20 1.27 -0.07
C ALA A 130 -24.41 1.40 1.44
N ILE A 131 -23.40 1.86 2.18
CA ILE A 131 -23.53 2.14 3.62
C ILE A 131 -24.56 3.25 3.86
N ASN A 132 -24.49 4.34 3.11
CA ASN A 132 -25.47 5.42 3.22
C ASN A 132 -26.90 4.94 2.95
N GLN A 133 -27.09 4.04 1.98
CA GLN A 133 -28.40 3.44 1.70
C GLN A 133 -28.87 2.56 2.86
N VAL A 134 -28.00 1.74 3.47
CA VAL A 134 -28.35 0.94 4.66
C VAL A 134 -28.69 1.84 5.84
N LEU A 135 -27.95 2.92 6.03
CA LEU A 135 -28.19 3.88 7.09
C LEU A 135 -29.52 4.62 6.90
N ALA A 136 -29.88 4.93 5.65
CA ALA A 136 -31.15 5.55 5.30
C ALA A 136 -32.37 4.63 5.54
N LEU A 137 -32.17 3.31 5.64
CA LEU A 137 -33.25 2.37 6.01
C LEU A 137 -33.57 2.38 7.50
N ILE A 138 -32.73 2.99 8.34
CA ILE A 138 -32.98 3.10 9.78
C ILE A 138 -34.11 4.12 9.99
N PRO A 139 -35.28 3.71 10.52
CA PRO A 139 -36.40 4.61 10.70
C PRO A 139 -36.02 5.75 11.65
N ALA A 140 -36.29 7.00 11.25
CA ALA A 140 -35.99 8.17 12.09
C ALA A 140 -36.63 8.07 13.49
N ALA A 141 -37.78 7.40 13.61
CA ALA A 141 -38.46 7.13 14.87
C ALA A 141 -37.59 6.39 15.91
N TRP A 142 -36.60 5.59 15.48
CA TRP A 142 -35.67 4.88 16.36
C TRP A 142 -34.50 5.75 16.81
N LEU A 143 -34.22 6.84 16.09
CA LEU A 143 -33.09 7.76 16.30
C LEU A 143 -33.49 9.04 17.05
N VAL A 144 -34.77 9.42 17.00
CA VAL A 144 -35.33 10.62 17.65
C VAL A 144 -35.33 10.60 19.18
N PRO A 145 -35.52 9.47 19.90
CA PRO A 145 -35.54 9.50 21.37
C PRO A 145 -34.14 9.57 22.01
N LEU A 146 -33.06 9.49 21.22
CA LEU A 146 -31.68 9.50 21.72
C LEU A 146 -31.10 10.93 21.75
N PRO A 147 -30.33 11.29 22.81
CA PRO A 147 -29.53 12.51 22.82
C PRO A 147 -28.59 12.57 21.62
N ALA A 148 -28.40 13.77 21.06
CA ALA A 148 -27.65 13.98 19.82
C ALA A 148 -26.23 13.36 19.82
N LEU A 149 -25.54 13.42 20.97
CA LEU A 149 -24.21 12.81 21.15
C LEU A 149 -24.25 11.28 21.04
N ILE A 150 -25.23 10.62 21.67
CA ILE A 150 -25.35 9.15 21.65
C ILE A 150 -25.73 8.70 20.24
N ARG A 151 -26.62 9.42 19.56
CA ARG A 151 -26.97 9.17 18.17
C ARG A 151 -25.74 9.24 17.26
N LEU A 152 -24.92 10.29 17.37
CA LEU A 152 -23.68 10.43 16.62
C LEU A 152 -22.70 9.28 16.89
N LEU A 153 -22.53 8.92 18.16
CA LEU A 153 -21.63 7.85 18.58
C LEU A 153 -22.07 6.49 18.01
N VAL A 154 -23.36 6.18 18.09
CA VAL A 154 -23.95 4.95 17.52
C VAL A 154 -23.81 4.92 16.00
N LEU A 155 -24.08 6.03 15.31
CA LEU A 155 -23.91 6.11 13.86
C LEU A 155 -22.44 5.88 13.46
N ILE A 156 -21.49 6.53 14.14
CA ILE A 156 -20.06 6.34 13.90
C ILE A 156 -19.69 4.87 14.13
N LEU A 157 -20.08 4.27 15.26
CA LEU A 157 -19.79 2.86 15.57
C LEU A 157 -20.35 1.91 14.51
N ILE A 158 -21.61 2.10 14.10
CA ILE A 158 -22.25 1.28 13.07
C ILE A 158 -21.51 1.44 11.74
N THR A 159 -21.29 2.67 11.29
CA THR A 159 -20.62 2.97 10.02
C THR A 159 -19.21 2.40 9.98
N THR A 160 -18.42 2.59 11.04
CA THR A 160 -17.06 2.04 11.13
C THR A 160 -17.08 0.51 11.16
N THR A 161 -17.96 -0.11 11.95
CA THR A 161 -18.09 -1.58 12.03
C THR A 161 -18.53 -2.18 10.68
N LEU A 162 -19.48 -1.55 9.99
CA LEU A 162 -19.95 -2.00 8.67
C LEU A 162 -18.84 -1.88 7.61
N MET A 163 -18.09 -0.77 7.62
CA MET A 163 -16.91 -0.60 6.76
C MET A 163 -15.86 -1.69 7.01
N THR A 164 -15.52 -1.95 8.28
CA THR A 164 -14.46 -2.90 8.63
C THR A 164 -14.87 -4.35 8.40
N TYR A 165 -16.09 -4.75 8.75
CA TYR A 165 -16.49 -6.17 8.76
C TYR A 165 -17.36 -6.61 7.59
N VAL A 166 -18.05 -5.70 6.90
CA VAL A 166 -18.93 -6.08 5.77
C VAL A 166 -18.31 -5.68 4.45
N VAL A 167 -17.83 -4.45 4.35
CA VAL A 167 -17.29 -3.90 3.12
C VAL A 167 -15.93 -4.53 2.81
N MET A 168 -15.00 -4.52 3.77
CA MET A 168 -13.64 -5.06 3.57
C MET A 168 -13.61 -6.50 3.05
N PRO A 169 -14.28 -7.49 3.68
CA PRO A 169 -14.23 -8.89 3.22
C PRO A 169 -15.09 -9.16 1.97
N ARG A 170 -16.16 -8.40 1.72
CA ARG A 170 -16.97 -8.58 0.51
C ARG A 170 -16.35 -7.93 -0.72
N LEU A 171 -15.73 -6.76 -0.59
CA LEU A 171 -15.02 -6.12 -1.70
C LEU A 171 -13.81 -6.95 -2.13
N THR A 172 -13.02 -7.44 -1.17
CA THR A 172 -11.89 -8.31 -1.50
C THR A 172 -12.34 -9.62 -2.14
N LYS A 173 -13.42 -10.27 -1.67
CA LYS A 173 -13.91 -11.51 -2.31
C LYS A 173 -14.56 -11.30 -3.67
N LEU A 174 -15.44 -10.30 -3.82
CA LEU A 174 -16.23 -10.10 -5.04
C LEU A 174 -15.40 -9.47 -6.16
N LEU A 175 -14.45 -8.62 -5.82
CA LEU A 175 -13.63 -7.92 -6.80
C LEU A 175 -12.21 -8.50 -6.91
N ALA A 176 -11.83 -9.54 -6.16
CA ALA A 176 -10.52 -10.19 -6.33
C ALA A 176 -10.26 -10.61 -7.79
N TRP A 177 -11.27 -11.18 -8.46
CA TRP A 177 -11.13 -11.58 -9.87
C TRP A 177 -10.86 -10.37 -10.79
N TRP A 178 -11.43 -9.20 -10.48
CA TRP A 178 -11.37 -8.02 -11.34
C TRP A 178 -10.27 -7.00 -10.97
N LEU A 179 -9.86 -6.98 -9.70
CA LEU A 179 -8.70 -6.23 -9.20
C LEU A 179 -7.39 -6.93 -9.58
N TYR A 180 -7.39 -8.27 -9.58
CA TYR A 180 -6.22 -9.10 -9.85
C TYR A 180 -6.49 -10.06 -11.02
N PRO A 181 -6.64 -9.54 -12.26
CA PRO A 181 -6.70 -10.41 -13.42
C PRO A 181 -5.35 -11.14 -13.54
N ASN A 182 -5.39 -12.47 -13.39
CA ASN A 182 -4.25 -13.34 -13.67
C ASN A 182 -3.81 -13.11 -15.12
N HIS A 183 -2.63 -12.56 -15.30
CA HIS A 183 -1.86 -12.66 -16.54
C HIS A 183 -0.51 -13.26 -16.21
#